data_AF-W4EMD7-F1
#
_entry.id   AF-W4EMD7-F1
#
_cell.length_a   1.000
_cell.length_b   1.000
_cell.length_c   1.000
_cell.angle_alpha   90.00
_cell.angle_beta   90.00
_cell.angle_gamma   90.00
#
_symmetry.space_group_name_H-M   'P 1'
#
loop_
_entity.id
_entity.type
_entity.pdbx_description
1 polymer ?
#
loop_
_entity_poly.entity_id
_entity_poly.type
_entity_poly.pdbx_seq_one_letter_code
_entity_poly.pdbx_strand_id
1 'polypeptide(L)' 'MDNKMKRMLWIIPNICFYLTVIFLSIWVVINMEALDEINRLDIFRILIILILGVSISGSYRIVFWIRSGQL' A
#
# COMPACT_ATOMS: atom_id res chain seq x y z
N MET A 1 7.64 -14.64 -20.96
CA MET A 1 7.92 -13.49 -20.07
C MET A 1 8.94 -13.96 -19.05
N ASP A 2 10.11 -13.33 -19.02
CA ASP A 2 11.22 -13.71 -18.12
C ASP A 2 10.76 -13.69 -16.65
N ASN A 3 11.23 -14.61 -15.81
CA ASN A 3 10.86 -14.69 -14.39
C ASN A 3 11.20 -13.37 -13.66
N LYS A 4 12.29 -12.71 -14.07
CA LYS A 4 12.64 -11.37 -13.58
C LYS A 4 11.55 -10.32 -13.85
N MET A 5 10.95 -10.37 -15.04
CA MET A 5 9.92 -9.42 -15.47
C MET A 5 8.59 -9.65 -14.73
N LYS A 6 8.24 -10.93 -14.46
CA LYS A 6 7.12 -11.27 -13.58
C LYS A 6 7.33 -10.75 -12.15
N ARG A 7 8.53 -10.93 -11.58
CA ARG A 7 8.88 -10.41 -10.24
C ARG A 7 8.70 -8.91 -10.16
N MET A 8 9.20 -8.18 -11.16
CA MET A 8 9.05 -6.73 -11.23
C MET A 8 7.58 -6.30 -11.28
N LEU A 9 6.77 -6.99 -12.09
CA LEU A 9 5.34 -6.67 -12.26
C LEU A 9 4.54 -6.76 -10.95
N TRP A 10 4.92 -7.65 -10.03
CA TRP A 10 4.22 -7.78 -8.74
C TRP A 10 4.84 -6.92 -7.63
N ILE A 11 6.17 -6.75 -7.63
CA ILE A 11 6.88 -5.97 -6.61
C ILE A 11 6.64 -4.47 -6.80
N ILE A 12 6.70 -3.95 -8.03
CA ILE A 12 6.57 -2.51 -8.29
C ILE A 12 5.24 -1.95 -7.75
N PRO A 13 4.05 -2.51 -8.09
CA PRO A 13 2.79 -1.99 -7.58
C PRO A 13 2.71 -2.06 -6.06
N ASN A 14 3.26 -3.11 -5.46
CA ASN A 14 3.27 -3.28 -4.01
C ASN A 14 4.12 -2.20 -3.30
N ILE A 15 5.28 -1.85 -3.87
CA ILE A 15 6.10 -0.73 -3.39
C ILE A 15 5.33 0.60 -3.56
N CYS A 16 4.67 0.80 -4.70
CA CYS A 16 3.85 1.99 -4.92
C CYS A 16 2.76 2.14 -3.85
N PHE A 17 2.09 1.06 -3.43
CA PHE A 17 1.11 1.11 -2.35
C PHE A 17 1.73 1.55 -1.01
N TYR A 18 2.92 1.07 -0.66
CA TYR A 18 3.62 1.57 0.53
C TYR A 18 3.95 3.06 0.43
N LEU A 19 4.41 3.53 -0.73
CA LEU A 19 4.65 4.95 -0.97
C LEU A 19 3.37 5.77 -0.85
N THR A 20 2.24 5.28 -1.35
CA THR A 20 0.93 5.92 -1.19
C THR A 20 0.54 6.01 0.28
N VAL A 21 0.74 4.97 1.08
CA VAL A 21 0.48 5.01 2.53
C VAL A 21 1.30 6.10 3.20
N ILE A 22 2.60 6.21 2.88
CA ILE A 22 3.48 7.23 3.46
C ILE A 22 3.02 8.64 3.06
N PHE A 23 2.81 8.87 1.76
CA PHE A 23 2.37 10.18 1.27
C PHE A 23 1.02 10.59 1.84
N LEU A 24 0.06 9.67 1.87
CA LEU A 24 -1.28 9.93 2.39
C LEU A 24 -1.25 10.17 3.91
N SER A 25 -0.40 9.45 4.65
CA SER A 25 -0.22 9.67 6.08
C SER A 25 0.34 11.07 6.36
N ILE A 26 1.38 11.49 5.62
CA ILE A 26 1.94 12.84 5.74
C ILE A 26 0.88 13.89 5.40
N TRP A 27 0.13 13.69 4.31
CA TRP A 27 -0.91 14.62 3.89
C TRP A 27 -2.04 14.74 4.92
N VAL A 28 -2.49 13.64 5.51
CA VAL A 28 -3.51 13.62 6.58
C VAL A 28 -3.02 14.35 7.83
N VAL A 29 -1.75 14.17 8.22
CA VAL A 29 -1.19 14.90 9.37
C VAL A 29 -1.13 16.39 9.11
N ILE A 30 -0.70 16.83 7.91
CA ILE A 30 -0.64 18.25 7.54
C ILE A 30 -2.04 18.88 7.52
N ASN A 31 -3.06 18.14 7.09
CA ASN A 31 -4.43 18.66 6.91
C ASN A 31 -5.39 18.16 8.00
N MET A 32 -4.87 17.74 9.16
CA MET A 32 -5.66 17.03 10.18
C MET A 32 -6.85 17.88 10.66
N GLU A 33 -6.62 19.15 10.98
CA GLU A 33 -7.64 20.08 11.46
C GLU A 33 -8.73 20.29 10.39
N ALA A 34 -8.34 20.61 9.17
CA ALA A 34 -9.27 20.81 8.05
C ALA A 34 -10.10 19.55 7.74
N LEU A 35 -9.53 18.36 7.90
CA LEU A 35 -10.22 17.08 7.72
C LEU A 35 -11.20 16.76 8.85
N ASP A 36 -10.89 17.18 10.08
CA ASP A 36 -11.73 17.01 11.24
C ASP A 36 -12.95 17.93 11.18
N GLU A 37 -12.75 19.19 10.78
CA GLU A 37 -13.83 20.18 10.56
C GLU A 37 -14.92 19.67 9.60
N ILE A 38 -14.52 18.92 8.56
CA ILE A 38 -15.45 18.33 7.59
C ILE A 38 -15.86 16.89 7.93
N ASN A 39 -15.51 16.37 9.11
CA ASN A 39 -15.77 15.00 9.56
C ASN A 39 -15.28 13.91 8.58
N ARG A 40 -14.16 14.15 7.89
CA ARG A 40 -13.55 13.19 6.94
C ARG A 40 -12.30 12.51 7.48
N LEU A 41 -11.76 12.96 8.60
CA LEU A 41 -10.52 12.46 9.17
C LEU A 41 -10.54 10.93 9.38
N ASP A 42 -11.64 10.39 9.93
CA ASP A 42 -11.77 8.96 10.17
C ASP A 42 -11.85 8.12 8.89
N ILE A 43 -12.45 8.65 7.82
CA ILE A 43 -12.48 7.97 6.51
C ILE A 43 -11.06 7.82 5.97
N PHE A 44 -10.24 8.86 6.06
CA PHE A 44 -8.84 8.80 5.64
C PHE A 44 -8.01 7.86 6.52
N ARG A 45 -8.24 7.83 7.83
CA ARG A 45 -7.61 6.86 8.75
C ARG A 45 -7.93 5.42 8.35
N ILE A 46 -9.21 5.11 8.11
CA ILE A 46 -9.64 3.77 7.67
C ILE A 46 -9.03 3.44 6.30
N LEU A 47 -9.02 4.39 5.35
CA LEU A 47 -8.44 4.20 4.03
C LEU A 47 -6.95 3.85 4.11
N ILE A 48 -6.17 4.55 4.94
CA ILE A 48 -4.74 4.26 5.15
C ILE A 48 -4.56 2.83 5.68
N ILE A 49 -5.37 2.40 6.65
CA ILE A 49 -5.31 1.04 7.22
C ILE A 49 -5.63 0.00 6.15
N LEU A 50 -6.64 0.24 5.31
CA LEU A 50 -7.01 -0.68 4.24
C LEU A 50 -5.92 -0.81 3.19
N ILE A 51 -5.34 0.31 2.73
CA ILE A 51 -4.25 0.29 1.75
C ILE A 51 -3.02 -0.43 2.34
N LEU A 52 -2.70 -0.20 3.62
CA LEU A 52 -1.64 -0.90 4.31
C LEU A 52 -1.92 -2.41 4.41
N GLY A 53 -3.17 -2.81 4.69
CA GLY A 53 -3.57 -4.21 4.69
C GLY A 53 -3.39 -4.87 3.32
N VAL A 54 -3.72 -4.16 2.24
CA VAL A 54 -3.50 -4.61 0.86
C VAL A 54 -2.01 -4.75 0.55
N SER A 55 -1.16 -3.78 0.94
CA SER A 55 0.28 -3.86 0.67
C SER A 55 0.97 -4.97 1.47
N ILE A 56 0.57 -5.20 2.71
CA ILE A 56 1.05 -6.32 3.52
C ILE A 56 0.64 -7.65 2.88
N SER A 57 -0.62 -7.79 2.50
CA SER A 57 -1.13 -9.01 1.84
C SER A 57 -0.43 -9.27 0.50
N GLY A 58 -0.19 -8.22 -0.29
CA GLY A 58 0.59 -8.28 -1.52
C GLY A 58 2.02 -8.76 -1.26
N SER A 59 2.67 -8.24 -0.23
CA SER A 59 4.01 -8.67 0.20
C SER A 59 4.05 -10.16 0.57
N TYR A 60 3.09 -10.64 1.37
CA TYR A 60 2.98 -12.07 1.71
C TYR A 60 2.82 -12.95 0.48
N ARG A 61 1.95 -12.55 -0.46
CA ARG A 61 1.70 -13.29 -1.70
C ARG A 61 2.95 -13.35 -2.59
N ILE A 62 3.68 -12.24 -2.71
CA ILE A 62 4.95 -12.20 -3.46
C ILE A 62 5.97 -13.14 -2.84
N VAL A 63 6.16 -13.08 -1.51
CA VAL A 63 7.10 -13.96 -0.81
C VAL A 63 6.70 -15.42 -0.96
N PHE A 64 5.41 -15.73 -0.85
CA PHE A 64 4.88 -17.08 -1.04
C PHE A 64 5.20 -17.60 -2.45
N TRP A 65 4.94 -16.79 -3.48
CA TRP A 65 5.21 -17.17 -4.86
C TRP A 65 6.70 -17.34 -5.19
N ILE A 66 7.56 -16.52 -4.59
CA ILE A 66 9.02 -16.68 -4.69
C ILE A 66 9.45 -18.02 -4.05
N ARG A 67 8.88 -18.37 -2.89
CA ARG A 67 9.20 -19.62 -2.18
C ARG A 67 8.66 -20.86 -2.89
N SER A 68 7.50 -20.77 -3.53
CA SER A 68 6.89 -21.89 -4.27
C SER A 68 7.42 -22.05 -5.69
N GLY A 69 8.37 -21.21 -6.13
CA GLY A 69 8.93 -21.25 -7.48
C GLY A 69 7.96 -20.79 -8.58
N GLN A 70 6.83 -20.17 -8.20
CA GLN A 70 5.84 -19.62 -9.13
C GLN A 70 6.29 -18.27 -9.73
N LEU A 71 7.38 -17.68 -9.20
CA LEU A 71 7.91 -16.36 -9.54
C LEU A 71 9.44 -16.29 -9.56
#